data_AF-A0A351T9L0-F1
#
_entry.id   AF-A0A351T9L0-F1
#
_cell.length_a   1.000
_cell.length_b   1.000
_cell.length_c   1.000
_cell.angle_alpha   90.00
_cell.angle_beta   90.00
_cell.angle_gamma   90.00
#
_symmetry.space_group_name_H-M   'P 1'
#
loop_
_entity.id
_entity.type
_entity.pdbx_description
1 polymer ?
#
loop_
_entity_poly.entity_id
_entity_poly.type
_entity_poly.pdbx_seq_one_letter_code
_entity_poly.pdbx_strand_id
1 'polypeptide(L)' 'IRDVVTVNGVRIVLDDGTWGLVRASSNKPSLVVVVESPVSEEKMRDMFGEIDAHLGAIQDVGDYDQKI' A
#
# COMPACT_ATOMS: atom_id res chain seq x y z
N ILE A 1 3.49 -13.80 -4.56
CA ILE A 1 3.94 -12.97 -3.42
C ILE A 1 5.29 -13.52 -3.01
N ARG A 2 6.32 -12.68 -3.09
CA ARG A 2 7.70 -13.06 -2.81
C ARG A 2 8.06 -12.89 -1.34
N ASP A 3 7.62 -11.80 -0.73
CA ASP A 3 7.96 -11.45 0.65
C ASP A 3 6.86 -10.61 1.33
N VAL A 4 6.77 -10.71 2.66
CA VAL A 4 5.88 -9.92 3.51
C VAL A 4 6.63 -9.51 4.79
N VAL A 5 6.76 -8.20 5.01
CA VAL A 5 7.45 -7.64 6.17
C VAL A 5 6.46 -6.88 7.06
N THR A 6 6.37 -7.25 8.34
CA THR A 6 5.36 -6.72 9.28
C THR A 6 5.95 -5.91 10.44
N VAL A 7 7.20 -5.44 10.33
CA VAL A 7 7.90 -4.72 11.42
C VAL A 7 7.31 -3.33 11.66
N ASN A 8 6.84 -2.65 10.62
CA ASN A 8 6.25 -1.31 10.69
C ASN A 8 5.14 -1.18 9.65
N GLY A 9 3.93 -1.58 10.04
CA GLY A 9 2.85 -1.83 9.09
C GLY A 9 3.08 -3.11 8.30
N VAL A 10 2.53 -3.21 7.11
CA VAL A 10 2.63 -4.38 6.23
C VAL A 10 3.23 -3.93 4.91
N ARG A 11 4.41 -4.47 4.57
CA ARG A 11 5.02 -4.35 3.24
C ARG A 11 4.90 -5.67 2.51
N ILE A 12 4.27 -5.66 1.35
CA ILE A 12 4.15 -6.82 0.46
C ILE A 12 5.07 -6.59 -0.73
N VAL A 13 5.82 -7.62 -1.12
CA VAL A 13 6.65 -7.59 -2.32
C VAL A 13 6.26 -8.73 -3.24
N LEU A 14 5.98 -8.40 -4.49
CA LEU A 14 5.67 -9.36 -5.54
C LEU A 14 6.94 -9.92 -6.19
N ASP A 15 6.75 -10.97 -6.99
CA ASP A 15 7.83 -11.71 -7.64
C ASP A 15 8.57 -10.88 -8.71
N ASP A 16 7.89 -9.90 -9.30
CA ASP A 16 8.45 -8.96 -10.27
C ASP A 16 9.10 -7.71 -9.64
N GLY A 17 9.13 -7.65 -8.31
CA GLY A 17 9.70 -6.55 -7.54
C GLY A 17 8.74 -5.39 -7.26
N THR A 18 7.52 -5.39 -7.81
CA THR A 18 6.48 -4.43 -7.41
C THR A 18 6.18 -4.61 -5.92
N TRP A 19 6.01 -3.50 -5.19
CA TRP A 19 5.78 -3.56 -3.76
C TRP A 19 4.82 -2.48 -3.29
N GLY A 20 4.14 -2.77 -2.19
CA GLY A 20 3.25 -1.85 -1.48
C GLY A 20 3.51 -1.89 0.02
N LEU A 21 3.37 -0.75 0.69
CA LEU A 21 3.48 -0.59 2.14
C LEU A 21 2.25 0.12 2.67
N VAL A 22 1.59 -0.46 3.66
CA VAL A 22 0.52 0.18 4.43
C VAL A 22 0.99 0.27 5.88
N ARG A 23 1.01 1.46 6.46
CA ARG A 23 1.38 1.66 7.88
C ARG A 23 0.60 2.79 8.52
N ALA A 24 0.57 2.82 9.84
CA ALA A 24 0.09 3.99 10.58
C ALA A 24 1.10 5.15 10.42
N SER A 25 0.57 6.36 10.22
CA SER A 25 1.37 7.58 10.33
C SER A 25 1.85 7.75 11.77
N SER A 26 3.10 8.19 11.93
CA SER A 26 3.67 8.45 13.26
C SER A 26 3.31 9.83 13.81
N ASN A 27 2.72 10.70 12.97
CA ASN A 27 2.53 12.12 13.27
C ASN A 27 1.06 12.58 13.16
N LYS A 28 0.21 11.80 12.47
CA LYS A 28 -1.21 12.12 12.24
C LYS A 28 -2.05 10.87 12.47
N PRO A 29 -3.34 11.00 12.84
CA PRO A 29 -4.26 9.87 12.90
C PRO A 29 -4.71 9.47 11.48
N SER A 30 -3.78 8.98 10.66
CA SER A 30 -4.03 8.57 9.27
C SER A 30 -3.16 7.37 8.88
N LEU A 31 -3.58 6.66 7.83
CA LEU A 31 -2.74 5.65 7.18
C LEU A 31 -1.76 6.30 6.20
N VAL A 32 -0.63 5.64 6.00
CA VAL A 32 0.36 5.94 4.96
C VAL A 32 0.42 4.73 4.05
N VAL A 33 0.15 4.95 2.77
CA VAL A 33 0.20 3.91 1.74
C VAL A 33 1.28 4.28 0.74
N VAL A 34 2.25 3.43 0.46
CA VAL A 34 3.27 3.69 -0.56
C VAL A 34 3.33 2.52 -1.50
N VAL A 35 3.31 2.77 -2.80
CA VAL A 35 3.49 1.73 -3.81
C VAL A 35 4.57 2.15 -4.79
N GLU A 36 5.32 1.16 -5.26
CA GLU A 36 6.30 1.35 -6.33
C GLU A 36 6.37 0.09 -7.18
N SER A 37 6.72 0.27 -8.44
CA SER A 37 6.94 -0.82 -9.38
C SER A 37 8.19 -0.56 -10.20
N PRO A 38 9.16 -1.49 -10.23
CA PRO A 38 10.30 -1.40 -11.14
C PRO A 38 9.94 -1.81 -12.57
N VAL A 39 8.73 -2.37 -12.79
CA VAL A 39 8.31 -2.95 -14.07
C VAL A 39 7.60 -1.91 -14.94
N SER A 40 6.62 -1.19 -14.39
CA SER A 40 5.82 -0.19 -15.11
C SER A 40 4.97 0.65 -14.16
N GLU A 41 4.58 1.84 -14.63
CA GLU A 41 3.61 2.70 -13.94
C GLU A 41 2.24 2.03 -13.81
N GLU A 42 1.80 1.28 -14.84
CA GLU A 42 0.55 0.50 -14.80
C GLU A 42 0.52 -0.46 -13.62
N LYS A 43 1.58 -1.26 -13.41
CA LYS A 43 1.66 -2.18 -12.27
C LYS A 43 1.70 -1.47 -10.92
N MET A 44 2.29 -0.28 -10.86
CA MET A 44 2.25 0.54 -9.64
C MET A 44 0.80 1.00 -9.37
N ARG A 45 0.07 1.46 -10.40
CA ARG A 45 -1.34 1.86 -10.29
C ARG A 45 -2.25 0.69 -9.93
N ASP A 46 -2.01 -0.49 -10.52
CA ASP A 46 -2.76 -1.72 -10.19
C ASP A 46 -2.55 -2.10 -8.72
N MET A 47 -1.30 -2.12 -8.25
CA MET A 47 -0.99 -2.36 -6.83
C MET A 47 -1.67 -1.35 -5.91
N PHE A 48 -1.68 -0.06 -6.30
CA PHE A 48 -2.41 0.95 -5.54
C PHE A 48 -3.91 0.68 -5.51
N GLY A 49 -4.52 0.40 -6.66
CA GLY A 49 -5.95 0.13 -6.78
C GLY A 49 -6.39 -1.06 -5.93
N GLU A 50 -5.61 -2.13 -5.90
CA GLU A 50 -5.89 -3.30 -5.04
C GLU A 50 -5.84 -2.95 -3.54
N ILE A 51 -4.83 -2.19 -3.11
CA ILE A 51 -4.70 -1.75 -1.72
C ILE A 51 -5.84 -0.78 -1.35
N ASP A 52 -6.13 0.19 -2.21
CA ASP A 52 -7.17 1.20 -1.99
C ASP A 52 -8.56 0.56 -1.91
N ALA A 53 -8.87 -0.36 -2.83
CA ALA A 53 -10.13 -1.11 -2.80
C ALA A 53 -10.26 -1.95 -1.51
N HIS A 54 -9.18 -2.58 -1.05
CA HIS A 54 -9.21 -3.35 0.18
C HIS A 54 -9.42 -2.48 1.42
N LEU A 55 -8.72 -1.34 1.50
CA LEU A 55 -8.86 -0.38 2.59
C LEU A 55 -10.27 0.25 2.61
N GLY A 56 -10.80 0.63 1.45
CA GLY A 56 -12.14 1.20 1.32
C GLY A 56 -13.28 0.24 1.67
N ALA A 57 -13.02 -1.07 1.71
CA ALA A 57 -14.00 -2.07 2.16
C ALA A 57 -14.11 -2.18 3.69
N ILE A 58 -13.19 -1.56 4.45
CA ILE A 58 -13.13 -1.62 5.91
C ILE A 58 -13.81 -0.38 6.49
N GLN A 59 -14.93 -0.56 7.21
CA GLN A 59 -15.77 0.55 7.69
C GLN A 59 -15.04 1.56 8.60
N ASP A 60 -14.03 1.10 9.34
CA ASP A 60 -13.27 1.94 10.28
C ASP A 60 -12.09 2.68 9.62
N VAL A 61 -11.81 2.41 8.35
CA VAL A 61 -10.76 3.10 7.59
C VAL A 61 -11.35 4.34 6.95
N GLY A 62 -10.97 5.51 7.49
CA GLY A 62 -11.26 6.81 6.89
C GLY A 62 -10.27 7.20 5.80
N ASP A 63 -10.40 8.44 5.32
CA ASP A 63 -9.50 9.02 4.32
C ASP A 63 -8.04 8.99 4.78
N TYR A 64 -7.13 8.73 3.84
CA TYR A 64 -5.70 8.72 4.09
C TYR A 64 -4.93 9.54 3.03
N ASP A 65 -3.74 10.01 3.41
CA ASP A 65 -2.98 11.06 2.70
C ASP A 65 -2.22 10.52 1.47
N GLN A 66 -2.85 9.73 0.60
CA GLN A 66 -2.21 9.20 -0.61
C GLN A 66 -3.04 9.49 -1.88
N LYS A 67 -2.40 10.05 -2.91
CA LYS A 67 -2.99 10.27 -4.24
C LYS A 67 -1.98 9.85 -5.32
N ILE A 68 -2.37 8.90 -6.16
CA ILE A 68 -1.65 8.45 -7.38
C ILE A 68 -2.49 8.77 -8.61
#